data_AF-A0A6J1X527-F1
#
_entry.id   AF-A0A6J1X527-F1
#
_cell.length_a   1.000
_cell.length_b   1.000
_cell.length_c   1.000
_cell.angle_alpha   90.00
_cell.angle_beta   90.00
_cell.angle_gamma   90.00
#
_symmetry.space_group_name_H-M   'P 1'
#
loop_
_entity.id
_entity.type
_entity.pdbx_description
1 polymer ?
#
loop_
_entity_poly.entity_id
_entity_poly.type
_entity_poly.pdbx_seq_one_letter_code
_entity_poly.pdbx_strand_id
1 'polypeptide(L)'
;MDLTTIRRNIDAGIIRTTAQFQRDVLLMLSNALMYNSSEHSVYVMAKEMHEEAQGQLGMLLAAQAHAGLSAPPRRKRRRPASPHQHSRPRHN
;
A
#
# COMPACT_ATOMS: atom_id res chain seq x y z
N MET A 1 -0.73 -10.91 -10.25
CA MET A 1 0.22 -9.79 -10.05
C MET A 1 1.59 -10.33 -10.41
N ASP A 2 2.36 -9.60 -11.19
CA ASP A 2 3.71 -9.97 -11.65
C ASP A 2 4.54 -8.69 -11.87
N LEU A 3 5.86 -8.81 -11.96
CA LEU A 3 6.77 -7.66 -12.07
C LEU A 3 6.50 -6.79 -13.31
N THR A 4 6.08 -7.39 -14.43
CA THR A 4 5.77 -6.64 -15.66
C THR A 4 4.54 -5.77 -15.44
N THR A 5 3.51 -6.32 -14.81
CA THR A 5 2.31 -5.58 -14.41
C THR A 5 2.63 -4.48 -13.40
N ILE A 6 3.45 -4.75 -12.38
CA ILE A 6 3.85 -3.75 -11.39
C ILE A 6 4.59 -2.59 -12.07
N ARG A 7 5.56 -2.88 -12.94
CA ARG A 7 6.30 -1.86 -13.69
C ARG A 7 5.37 -1.00 -14.55
N ARG A 8 4.46 -1.63 -15.31
CA ARG A 8 3.46 -0.90 -16.11
C ARG A 8 2.56 0.00 -15.25
N ASN A 9 2.16 -0.46 -14.07
CA ASN A 9 1.35 0.32 -13.15
C ASN A 9 2.10 1.50 -12.52
N ILE A 10 3.43 1.40 -12.36
CA ILE A 10 4.28 2.54 -11.99
C ILE A 10 4.33 3.54 -13.14
N ASP A 11 4.67 3.09 -14.35
CA ASP A 11 4.81 3.93 -15.55
C ASP A 11 3.49 4.67 -15.88
N ALA A 12 2.34 4.00 -15.69
CA ALA A 12 1.01 4.57 -15.86
C ALA A 12 0.56 5.49 -14.70
N GLY A 13 1.37 5.63 -13.65
CA GLY A 13 1.03 6.41 -12.46
C GLY A 13 -0.16 5.85 -11.68
N ILE A 14 -0.40 4.54 -11.72
CA ILE A 14 -1.40 3.84 -10.89
C ILE A 14 -0.80 3.60 -9.50
N ILE A 15 0.45 3.10 -9.45
CA ILE A 15 1.25 2.99 -8.23
C ILE A 15 2.00 4.32 -8.06
N ARG A 16 1.61 5.10 -7.05
CA ARG A 16 2.15 6.45 -6.77
C ARG A 16 2.90 6.55 -5.47
N THR A 17 2.81 5.52 -4.65
CA THR A 17 3.36 5.51 -3.30
C THR A 17 4.11 4.22 -3.06
N THR A 18 5.16 4.30 -2.23
CA THR A 18 5.93 3.12 -1.83
C THR A 18 5.07 2.07 -1.15
N ALA A 19 4.04 2.48 -0.40
CA ALA A 19 3.10 1.55 0.22
C ALA A 19 2.31 0.72 -0.82
N GLN A 20 1.92 1.32 -1.94
CA GLN A 20 1.26 0.60 -3.03
C GLN A 20 2.24 -0.35 -3.74
N PHE A 21 3.47 0.13 -4.01
CA PHE A 21 4.52 -0.72 -4.60
C PHE A 21 4.83 -1.94 -3.71
N GLN A 22 5.06 -1.71 -2.42
CA GLN A 22 5.28 -2.76 -1.42
C GLN A 22 4.13 -3.76 -1.39
N ARG A 23 2.88 -3.29 -1.37
CA ARG A 23 1.69 -4.14 -1.37
C ARG A 23 1.70 -5.09 -2.57
N ASP A 24 1.96 -4.57 -3.77
CA ASP A 24 1.86 -5.36 -4.99
C ASP A 24 3.02 -6.35 -5.14
N VAL A 25 4.24 -5.99 -4.72
CA VAL A 25 5.40 -6.91 -4.67
C VAL A 25 5.14 -8.05 -3.69
N LEU A 26 4.72 -7.74 -2.46
CA LEU A 26 4.44 -8.77 -1.47
C LEU A 26 3.28 -9.66 -1.89
N LEU A 27 2.23 -9.11 -2.51
CA LEU A 27 1.12 -9.89 -3.04
C LEU A 27 1.57 -10.86 -4.15
N MET A 28 2.43 -10.41 -5.08
CA MET A 28 2.99 -11.28 -6.12
C MET A 28 3.72 -12.48 -5.51
N LEU A 29 4.59 -12.23 -4.52
CA LEU A 29 5.40 -13.26 -3.86
C LEU A 29 4.55 -14.18 -2.97
N SER A 30 3.64 -13.62 -2.18
CA SER A 30 2.70 -14.41 -1.36
C SER A 30 1.83 -15.33 -2.21
N ASN A 31 1.35 -14.86 -3.38
CA ASN A 31 0.61 -15.72 -4.30
C ASN A 31 1.49 -16.88 -4.83
N ALA A 32 2.75 -16.60 -5.17
CA ALA A 32 3.68 -17.64 -5.61
C ALA A 32 3.91 -18.69 -4.50
N LEU A 33 4.03 -18.27 -3.24
CA LEU A 33 4.16 -19.17 -2.10
C LEU A 33 2.88 -19.98 -1.79
N MET A 34 1.71 -19.36 -1.92
CA MET A 34 0.44 -20.00 -1.58
C MET A 34 -0.02 -21.03 -2.61
N TYR A 35 0.23 -20.77 -3.90
CA TYR A 35 -0.26 -21.62 -4.98
C TYR A 35 0.76 -22.66 -5.46
N ASN A 36 2.06 -22.47 -5.23
CA ASN A 36 3.06 -23.48 -5.57
C ASN A 36 3.34 -24.37 -4.37
N SER A 37 3.37 -25.69 -4.58
CA SER A 37 3.81 -26.64 -3.56
C SER A 37 5.26 -26.33 -3.14
N SER A 38 5.56 -26.57 -1.86
CA SER A 38 6.91 -26.39 -1.30
C SER A 38 7.99 -27.26 -1.94
N GLU A 39 7.59 -28.29 -2.68
CA GLU A 39 8.50 -29.16 -3.43
C GLU A 39 8.93 -28.58 -4.79
N HIS A 40 8.23 -27.54 -5.28
CA HIS A 40 8.59 -26.91 -6.55
C HIS A 40 9.66 -25.83 -6.37
N SER A 41 10.56 -25.76 -7.34
CA SER A 41 11.60 -24.72 -7.40
C SER A 41 11.05 -23.30 -7.33
N VAL A 42 9.86 -23.07 -7.89
CA VAL A 42 9.18 -21.75 -7.85
C VAL A 42 8.85 -21.32 -6.43
N TYR A 43 8.46 -22.25 -5.55
CA TYR A 43 8.21 -21.93 -4.14
C TYR A 43 9.50 -21.49 -3.45
N VAL A 44 10.60 -22.22 -3.66
CA VAL A 44 11.91 -21.91 -3.06
C VAL A 44 12.40 -20.54 -3.51
N MET A 45 12.36 -20.28 -4.84
CA MET A 45 12.73 -18.98 -5.39
C MET A 45 11.85 -17.84 -4.85
N ALA A 46 10.53 -18.05 -4.76
CA ALA A 46 9.61 -17.06 -4.22
C ALA A 46 9.88 -16.77 -2.73
N LYS A 47 10.29 -17.78 -1.96
CA LYS A 47 10.59 -17.64 -0.54
C LYS A 47 11.85 -16.80 -0.32
N GLU A 48 12.93 -17.14 -1.03
CA GLU A 48 14.20 -16.38 -0.98
C GLU A 48 13.96 -14.92 -1.38
N MET A 49 13.24 -14.71 -2.47
CA MET A 49 12.94 -13.38 -2.97
C MET A 49 12.00 -12.61 -2.01
N HIS A 50 11.10 -13.28 -1.29
CA HIS A 50 10.25 -12.66 -0.28
C HIS A 50 11.05 -12.16 0.92
N GLU A 51 11.98 -12.95 1.43
CA GLU A 51 12.86 -12.56 2.54
C GLU A 51 13.75 -11.37 2.17
N GLU A 52 14.37 -11.39 0.98
CA GLU A 52 15.19 -10.28 0.50
C GLU A 52 14.37 -9.00 0.26
N ALA A 53 13.19 -9.13 -0.37
CA ALA A 53 12.33 -7.99 -0.68
C ALA A 53 11.91 -7.24 0.59
N GLN A 54 11.65 -7.93 1.70
CA GLN A 54 11.30 -7.28 2.96
C GLN A 54 12.42 -6.38 3.48
N GLY A 55 13.68 -6.82 3.38
CA GLY A 55 14.85 -6.01 3.77
C GLY A 55 15.01 -4.79 2.88
N GLN A 56 14.96 -4.98 1.55
CA GLN A 56 15.09 -3.88 0.59
C GLN A 56 13.97 -2.85 0.71
N LEU A 57 12.73 -3.29 0.88
CA LEU A 57 11.57 -2.42 1.08
C LEU A 57 11.68 -1.65 2.41
N GLY A 58 12.20 -2.28 3.47
CA GLY A 58 12.48 -1.61 4.73
C GLY A 58 13.51 -0.49 4.58
N MET A 59 14.61 -0.74 3.86
CA MET A 59 15.63 0.28 3.57
C MET A 59 15.06 1.42 2.72
N LEU A 60 14.23 1.13 1.71
CA LEU A 60 13.57 2.13 0.89
C LEU A 60 12.67 3.05 1.74
N LEU A 61 11.87 2.48 2.64
CA LEU A 61 11.03 3.26 3.54
C LEU A 61 11.85 4.12 4.50
N ALA A 62 12.94 3.58 5.06
CA ALA A 62 13.85 4.33 5.92
C ALA A 62 14.47 5.52 5.15
N ALA A 63 14.96 5.28 3.93
CA ALA A 63 15.52 6.33 3.09
C ALA A 63 14.49 7.44 2.78
N GLN A 64 13.24 7.08 2.50
CA GLN A 64 12.17 8.05 2.29
C GLN A 64 11.84 8.86 3.55
N ALA A 65 11.86 8.24 4.72
CA ALA A 65 11.67 8.92 5.99
C ALA A 65 12.81 9.93 6.24
N HIS A 66 14.07 9.52 6.03
CA HIS A 66 15.23 10.40 6.15
C HIS A 66 15.20 11.57 5.15
N ALA A 67 14.69 11.36 3.93
CA ALA A 67 14.52 12.39 2.92
C ALA A 67 13.33 13.34 3.17
N GLY A 68 12.53 13.12 4.23
CA GLY A 68 11.32 13.90 4.49
C GLY A 68 10.18 13.66 3.49
N LEU A 69 10.27 12.59 2.68
CA LEU A 69 9.29 12.20 1.66
C LEU A 69 8.20 11.27 2.22
N SER A 70 8.10 11.17 3.55
CA SER A 70 7.05 10.47 4.26
C SER A 70 5.67 10.89 3.75
N ALA A 71 4.82 9.91 3.44
CA ALA A 71 3.48 10.17 2.92
C ALA A 71 2.72 11.12 3.86
N PRO A 72 2.02 12.15 3.34
CA PRO A 72 1.34 13.11 4.17
C PRO A 72 0.33 12.39 5.07
N PRO A 73 0.19 12.81 6.35
CA PRO A 73 -0.79 12.21 7.24
C PRO A 73 -2.16 12.33 6.58
N ARG A 74 -2.91 11.22 6.51
CA ARG A 74 -4.31 11.22 6.04
C ARG A 74 -5.03 12.31 6.82
N ARG A 75 -5.32 13.44 6.15
CA ARG A 75 -6.16 14.51 6.69
C ARG A 75 -7.45 13.84 7.16
N LYS A 76 -7.66 13.71 8.48
CA LYS A 76 -8.95 13.35 9.04
C LYS A 76 -9.92 14.40 8.48
N ARG A 77 -10.77 14.01 7.52
CA ARG A 77 -11.88 14.87 7.06
C ARG A 77 -12.63 15.25 8.32
N ARG A 78 -12.51 16.50 8.77
CA ARG A 78 -13.35 17.05 9.83
C ARG A 78 -14.78 16.79 9.37
N ARG A 79 -15.51 15.97 10.12
CA ARG A 79 -16.96 15.79 9.90
C ARG A 79 -17.57 17.19 9.84
N PRO A 80 -18.38 17.53 8.83
CA PRO A 80 -19.06 18.82 8.83
C PRO A 80 -19.94 18.85 10.09
N ALA A 81 -19.80 19.91 10.88
CA ALA A 81 -20.68 20.15 12.01
C ALA A 81 -22.11 20.28 11.48
N SER A 82 -23.03 19.48 12.01
CA SER A 82 -24.45 19.55 11.69
C SER A 82 -24.95 20.99 11.87
N PRO A 83 -25.66 21.59 10.91
CA PRO A 83 -26.16 22.94 11.07
C PRO A 83 -27.27 22.96 12.11
N HIS A 84 -27.16 23.94 13.01
CA HIS A 84 -28.11 24.30 14.06
C HIS A 84 -29.58 24.11 13.64
N GLN A 85 -30.32 23.33 14.42
CA GLN A 85 -31.78 23.37 14.43
C GLN A 85 -32.23 24.78 14.81
N HIS A 86 -32.87 25.47 13.87
CA HIS A 86 -33.60 26.71 14.15
C HIS A 86 -34.86 26.35 14.94
N SER A 87 -34.90 26.76 16.19
CA SER A 87 -36.10 26.81 17.03
C SER A 87 -37.14 27.71 16.35
N ARG A 88 -38.25 27.14 15.91
CA ARG A 88 -39.44 27.91 15.53
C ARG A 88 -40.24 28.24 16.80
N PRO A 89 -40.59 29.51 17.06
CA PRO A 89 -41.70 29.79 17.95
C PRO A 89 -43.00 29.71 17.13
N ARG A 90 -44.04 29.09 17.68
CA ARG A 90 -45.40 29.41 17.26
C ARG A 90 -46.24 29.70 18.49
N HIS A 91 -46.62 30.96 18.57
CA HIS A 91 -47.69 31.51 19.38
C HIS A 91 -49.06 30.92 18.99
N ASN A 92 -49.95 30.90 20.01
CA ASN A 92 -51.40 30.78 20.02
C ASN A 92 -52.05 29.55 19.36
#